data_AF-A0A150N906-F1
#
_entry.id   AF-A0A150N906-F1
#
_cell.length_a   1.000
_cell.length_b   1.000
_cell.length_c   1.000
_cell.angle_alpha   90.00
_cell.angle_beta   90.00
_cell.angle_gamma   90.00
#
_symmetry.space_group_name_H-M   'P 1'
#
loop_
_entity.id
_entity.type
_entity.pdbx_description
1 polymer ?
#
loop_
_entity_poly.entity_id
_entity_poly.type
_entity_poly.pdbx_seq_one_letter_code
_entity_poly.pdbx_strand_id
1 'polypeptide(L)' 'MNPIEQFGQWIREANTIAVLTGAGMSTESGIPDFRSENGIYAQKERVEYICLSIIIKKSG' A
#
# COMPACT_ATOMS: atom_id res chain seq x y z
N MET A 1 9.34 -22.38 15.93
CA MET A 1 8.60 -21.11 15.81
C MET A 1 8.68 -20.68 14.36
N ASN A 2 7.56 -20.42 13.71
CA ASN A 2 7.55 -19.95 12.31
C ASN A 2 7.79 -18.42 12.24
N PRO A 3 8.07 -17.86 11.04
CA PRO A 3 8.36 -16.43 10.91
C PRO A 3 7.23 -15.50 11.39
N ILE A 4 5.97 -15.89 11.22
CA ILE A 4 4.81 -15.10 11.67
C ILE A 4 4.71 -15.12 13.20
N GLU A 5 4.91 -16.28 13.82
CA GLU A 5 4.93 -16.42 15.28
C GLU A 5 6.06 -15.60 15.91
N GLN A 6 7.25 -15.63 15.28
CA GLN A 6 8.42 -14.86 15.71
C GLN A 6 8.19 -13.36 15.59
N PHE A 7 7.63 -12.90 14.47
CA PHE A 7 7.26 -11.50 14.29
C PHE A 7 6.20 -11.05 15.30
N GLY A 8 5.22 -11.90 15.59
CA GLY A 8 4.21 -11.66 16.62
C GLY A 8 4.82 -11.50 18.02
N GLN A 9 5.89 -12.24 18.35
CA GLN A 9 6.63 -12.01 19.61
C GLN A 9 7.30 -10.64 19.63
N TRP A 10 8.03 -10.27 18.56
CA TRP A 10 8.68 -8.97 18.48
C TRP A 10 7.71 -7.80 18.61
N ILE A 11 6.50 -7.90 18.04
CA ILE A 11 5.45 -6.89 18.23
C ILE A 11 5.02 -6.80 19.70
N ARG A 12 4.81 -7.94 20.37
CA ARG A 12 4.37 -7.96 21.78
C ARG A 12 5.41 -7.40 22.76
N GLU A 13 6.70 -7.58 22.44
CA GLU A 13 7.81 -7.15 23.30
C GLU A 13 8.28 -5.71 23.04
N ALA A 14 7.86 -5.11 21.92
CA ALA A 14 8.28 -3.76 21.55
C ALA A 14 7.59 -2.68 22.42
N ASN A 15 8.39 -1.83 23.07
CA ASN A 15 7.88 -0.66 23.80
C ASN A 15 7.45 0.49 22.87
N THR A 16 7.98 0.53 21.65
CA THR A 16 7.67 1.57 20.66
C THR A 16 7.86 0.98 19.26
N ILE A 17 6.89 1.21 18.38
CA ILE A 17 6.90 0.71 17.01
C ILE A 17 6.76 1.90 16.06
N ALA A 18 7.67 1.98 15.10
CA ALA A 18 7.54 2.88 13.94
C ALA A 18 7.26 2.04 12.70
N VAL A 19 6.28 2.46 11.90
CA VAL A 19 5.91 1.77 10.66
C VAL A 19 6.25 2.67 9.49
N LEU A 20 7.13 2.18 8.61
CA LEU A 20 7.47 2.84 7.35
C LEU A 20 6.59 2.23 6.26
N THR A 21 5.72 3.06 5.67
CA THR A 21 4.81 2.63 4.60
C THR A 21 5.18 3.32 3.28
N GLY A 22 4.79 2.69 2.18
CA GLY A 22 4.88 3.25 0.84
C GLY A 22 3.58 3.02 0.07
N ALA A 23 3.55 3.40 -1.21
CA ALA A 23 2.34 3.31 -2.05
C ALA A 23 1.77 1.88 -2.15
N GLY A 24 2.60 0.85 -1.98
CA GLY A 24 2.16 -0.55 -1.94
C GLY A 24 1.13 -0.85 -0.85
N MET A 25 1.06 -0.07 0.23
CA MET A 25 0.01 -0.25 1.26
C MET A 25 -1.39 0.11 0.74
N SER A 26 -1.49 0.84 -0.37
CA SER A 26 -2.75 1.36 -0.92
C SER A 26 -3.20 0.67 -2.22
N THR A 27 -2.41 -0.25 -2.78
CA THR A 27 -2.74 -0.98 -4.02
C THR A 27 -4.02 -1.80 -3.90
N GLU A 28 -4.20 -2.48 -2.77
CA GLU A 28 -5.42 -3.24 -2.46
C GLU A 28 -6.67 -2.35 -2.31
N SER A 29 -6.50 -1.05 -2.10
CA SER A 29 -7.60 -0.07 -2.08
C SER A 29 -7.88 0.54 -3.45
N GLY A 30 -7.22 0.05 -4.50
CA GLY A 30 -7.37 0.51 -5.88
C GLY A 30 -6.46 1.69 -6.26
N ILE A 31 -5.58 2.15 -5.36
CA ILE A 31 -4.61 3.21 -5.67
C ILE A 31 -3.32 2.54 -6.17
N PRO A 32 -2.97 2.63 -7.46
CA PRO A 32 -1.79 1.96 -7.99
C PRO A 32 -0.51 2.53 -7.36
N ASP A 33 0.48 1.66 -7.17
CA ASP A 33 1.81 2.09 -6.78
C ASP A 33 2.56 2.73 -7.98
N PHE A 34 3.79 3.18 -7.75
CA PHE A 34 4.57 3.85 -8.78
C PHE A 34 5.36 2.89 -9.70
N ARG A 35 5.87 1.78 -9.18
CA ARG A 35 7.01 1.04 -9.75
C ARG A 35 6.75 -0.43 -10.09
N SER A 36 5.64 -1.02 -9.67
CA SER A 36 5.30 -2.40 -10.03
C SER A 36 4.99 -2.52 -11.52
N GLU A 37 4.81 -3.76 -12.00
CA GLU A 37 4.43 -4.04 -13.39
C GLU A 37 3.14 -3.30 -13.80
N ASN A 38 2.21 -3.15 -12.86
CA ASN A 38 0.98 -2.38 -13.02
C ASN A 38 1.07 -0.99 -12.36
N GLY A 39 2.28 -0.50 -12.08
CA GLY A 39 2.50 0.79 -11.47
C GLY A 39 2.38 1.94 -12.47
N ILE A 40 2.23 3.16 -11.96
CA ILE A 40 1.99 4.37 -12.76
C ILE A 40 3.06 4.57 -13.85
N TYR A 41 4.33 4.29 -13.55
CA TYR A 41 5.42 4.47 -14.52
C TYR A 41 5.38 3.46 -15.67
N ALA A 42 4.86 2.24 -15.42
CA ALA A 42 4.68 1.24 -16.46
C ALA A 42 3.48 1.58 -17.36
N GLN A 43 2.39 2.10 -16.78
CA GLN A 43 1.16 2.42 -17.51
C GLN A 43 1.21 3.77 -18.25
N LYS A 44 2.24 4.61 -18.01
CA LYS A 44 2.36 5.99 -18.52
C LYS A 44 1.13 6.86 -18.21
N GLU A 45 0.44 6.56 -17.12
CA GLU A 45 -0.78 7.26 -16.72
C GLU A 45 -0.48 8.57 -15.99
N ARG A 46 -1.41 9.53 -16.08
CA ARG A 46 -1.32 10.79 -15.32
C ARG A 46 -1.83 10.59 -13.90
N VAL A 47 -0.91 10.68 -12.93
CA VAL A 47 -1.14 10.51 -11.48
C VAL A 47 -2.37 11.29 -10.98
N GLU A 48 -2.56 12.51 -11.47
CA GLU A 48 -3.66 13.42 -11.09
C GLU A 48 -5.07 12.88 -11.39
N TYR A 49 -5.24 12.06 -12.43
CA TYR A 49 -6.53 11.47 -12.77
C TYR A 49 -6.84 10.20 -11.99
N ILE A 50 -5.81 9.47 -11.57
CA ILE A 50 -5.93 8.17 -10.89
C ILE A 50 -6.59 8.35 -9.52
N CYS A 51 -6.05 9.23 -8.67
CA CYS A 51 -6.60 9.48 -7.34
C CYS A 51 -8.05 9.98 -7.38
N LEU A 52 -8.38 10.86 -8.33
CA LEU A 52 -9.73 11.42 -8.46
C LEU A 52 -10.75 10.36 -8.90
N SER A 53 -10.35 9.46 -9.81
CA SER A 53 -11.24 8.41 -10.33
C SER A 53 -11.68 7.40 -9.26
N ILE A 54 -10.83 7.14 -8.27
CA ILE A 54 -11.08 6.16 -7.18
C ILE A 54 -12.11 6.71 -6.19
N ILE A 55 -12.08 8.01 -5.91
CA ILE A 55 -13.08 8.66 -5.04
C ILE A 55 -14.46 8.64 -5.71
N ILE A 56 -14.52 8.94 -7.01
CA ILE A 56 -15.78 9.05 -7.77
C ILE A 56 -16.43 7.67 -8.01
N LYS A 57 -15.63 6.62 -8.24
CA LYS A 57 -16.17 5.25 -8.45
C LYS A 57 -16.81 4.62 -7.21
N LYS A 58 -16.53 5.12 -6.00
CA LYS A 58 -17.14 4.62 -4.75
C LYS A 58 -18.51 5.23 -4.42
N SER A 59 -19.00 6.19 -5.20
CA SER A 59 -20.26 6.91 -4.96
C SER A 59 -21.45 6.39 -5.80
N GLY A 60 -21.35 5.19 -6.37
CA GLY A 60 -22.43 4.51 -7.10
C GLY A 60 -22.84 3.21 -6.43
#